data_AF-A0A850BL70-F1
#
_entry.id   AF-A0A850BL70-F1
#
_cell.length_a   1.000
_cell.length_b   1.000
_cell.length_c   1.000
_cell.angle_alpha   90.00
_cell.angle_beta   90.00
_cell.angle_gamma   90.00
#
_symmetry.space_group_name_H-M   'P 1'
#
loop_
_entity.id
_entity.type
_entity.pdbx_description
1 polymer ?
#
loop_
_entity_poly.entity_id
_entity_poly.type
_entity_poly.pdbx_seq_one_letter_code
_entity_poly.pdbx_strand_id
1 'polypeptide(L)'
;MKTTIPLLLALSALCAAGTIHAEEGRFDAQVFRPAAAPRDLVMVQKSEVIGQFSPTVGFYYDVALNPLELVVNDTGRTMDAVAARLQLTALAGMGFFDLFDVSIAMPFIAWQSSDNLRSVGTE
;
A
#
# COMPACT_ATOMS: atom_id res chain seq x y z
N MET A 1 -31.51 21.43 -19.76
CA MET A 1 -30.71 20.49 -20.58
C MET A 1 -29.19 20.57 -20.33
N LYS A 2 -28.68 21.32 -19.33
CA LYS A 2 -27.23 21.48 -19.09
C LYS A 2 -26.63 20.53 -18.03
N THR A 3 -27.46 19.84 -17.25
CA THR A 3 -27.04 18.95 -16.15
C THR A 3 -26.96 17.47 -16.53
N THR A 4 -27.46 17.09 -17.71
CA THR A 4 -27.50 15.69 -18.18
C THR A 4 -26.17 15.19 -18.71
N ILE A 5 -25.35 16.08 -19.29
CA ILE A 5 -24.03 15.76 -19.83
C ILE A 5 -23.03 15.32 -18.74
N PRO A 6 -22.86 16.05 -17.61
CA PRO A 6 -21.94 15.59 -16.55
C PRO A 6 -22.41 14.29 -15.88
N LEU A 7 -23.73 14.06 -15.81
CA LEU A 7 -24.29 12.83 -15.26
C LEU A 7 -23.98 11.62 -16.14
N LEU A 8 -24.07 11.77 -17.46
CA LEU A 8 -23.73 10.72 -18.43
C LEU A 8 -22.21 10.43 -18.45
N LEU A 9 -21.37 11.45 -18.29
CA LEU A 9 -19.91 11.25 -18.15
C LEU A 9 -19.56 10.51 -16.85
N ALA A 10 -20.20 10.86 -15.73
CA ALA A 10 -19.97 10.17 -14.46
C ALA A 10 -20.44 8.71 -14.52
N LEU A 11 -21.58 8.45 -15.18
CA LEU A 11 -22.12 7.10 -15.30
C LEU A 11 -21.28 6.21 -16.23
N SER A 12 -20.76 6.77 -17.32
CA SER A 12 -19.85 6.04 -18.23
C SER A 12 -18.50 5.73 -17.58
N ALA A 13 -17.98 6.62 -16.73
CA ALA A 13 -16.78 6.34 -15.93
C ALA A 13 -17.00 5.20 -14.92
N LEU A 14 -18.20 5.10 -14.32
CA LEU A 14 -18.57 3.99 -13.44
C LEU A 14 -18.66 2.65 -14.18
N CYS A 15 -19.19 2.64 -15.41
CA CYS A 15 -19.30 1.43 -16.22
C CYS A 15 -17.96 0.97 -16.83
N ALA A 16 -16.95 1.84 -16.88
CA ALA A 16 -15.60 1.52 -17.32
C ALA A 16 -14.72 0.95 -16.19
N ALA A 17 -15.24 0.83 -14.97
CA ALA A 17 -14.56 0.12 -13.88
C ALA A 17 -14.54 -1.38 -14.22
N GLY A 18 -13.43 -1.84 -14.79
CA GLY A 18 -13.19 -3.25 -15.10
C GLY A 18 -13.26 -4.12 -13.84
N THR A 19 -13.38 -5.43 -14.06
CA THR A 19 -13.30 -6.43 -13.00
C THR A 19 -11.94 -6.33 -12.31
N ILE A 20 -11.93 -5.83 -11.08
CA ILE A 20 -10.79 -5.97 -10.18
C ILE A 20 -10.71 -7.46 -9.85
N HIS A 21 -9.74 -8.15 -10.44
CA HIS A 21 -9.36 -9.47 -9.96
C HIS A 21 -8.78 -9.26 -8.56
N ALA A 22 -9.45 -9.79 -7.54
CA ALA A 22 -8.81 -10.00 -6.26
C ALA A 22 -7.62 -10.93 -6.52
N GLU A 23 -6.40 -10.46 -6.21
CA GLU A 23 -5.22 -11.33 -6.23
C GLU A 23 -5.42 -12.38 -5.13
N GLU A 24 -5.98 -13.54 -5.50
CA GLU A 24 -6.01 -14.73 -4.66
C GLU A 24 -4.57 -15.17 -4.38
N GLY A 25 -4.18 -15.16 -3.11
CA GLY A 25 -2.97 -15.86 -2.66
C GLY A 25 -1.70 -15.04 -2.43
N ARG A 26 -1.72 -13.70 -2.51
CA ARG A 26 -0.54 -12.92 -2.09
C ARG A 26 -0.50 -12.76 -0.58
N PHE A 27 0.55 -13.33 0.04
CA PHE A 27 0.90 -13.03 1.43
C PHE A 27 1.15 -11.51 1.56
N ASP A 28 0.25 -10.83 2.27
CA ASP A 28 0.38 -9.42 2.60
C ASP A 28 1.45 -9.25 3.69
N ALA A 29 2.69 -9.05 3.25
CA ALA A 29 3.81 -8.69 4.11
C ALA A 29 4.01 -7.16 4.21
N GLN A 30 2.96 -6.36 3.97
CA GLN A 30 3.02 -4.92 4.20
C GLN A 30 3.10 -4.67 5.72
N VAL A 31 4.28 -4.25 6.17
CA VAL A 31 4.62 -4.06 7.60
C VAL A 31 3.96 -2.82 8.19
N PHE A 32 3.57 -1.84 7.36
CA PHE A 32 2.93 -0.62 7.87
C PHE A 32 1.46 -0.86 8.19
N ARG A 33 1.23 -1.42 9.38
CA ARG A 33 -0.07 -1.49 10.03
C ARG A 33 0.04 -0.67 11.30
N PRO A 34 -0.38 0.61 11.32
CA PRO A 34 -0.38 1.37 12.56
C PRO A 34 -1.31 0.65 13.56
N ALA A 35 -0.71 -0.08 14.48
CA ALA A 35 -1.39 -0.73 15.58
C ALA A 35 -1.15 0.11 16.82
N ALA A 36 -2.19 0.31 17.63
CA ALA A 36 -2.05 0.96 18.94
C ALA A 36 -1.36 0.02 19.95
N ALA A 37 -0.20 -0.54 19.59
CA ALA A 37 0.64 -1.34 20.47
C ALA A 37 1.68 -0.43 21.15
N PRO A 38 2.05 -0.67 22.42
CA PRO A 38 2.95 0.22 23.19
C PRO A 38 4.36 0.41 22.60
N ARG A 39 4.73 -0.36 21.59
CA ARG A 39 6.04 -0.33 20.92
C ARG A 39 5.96 0.12 19.47
N ASP A 40 4.77 0.49 18.99
CA ASP A 40 4.57 0.86 17.60
C ASP A 40 4.84 2.35 17.39
N LEU A 41 5.62 2.66 16.35
CA LEU A 41 6.08 4.02 16.08
C LEU A 41 5.05 4.71 15.17
N VAL A 42 4.04 5.33 15.78
CA VAL A 42 3.05 6.12 15.04
C VAL A 42 3.66 7.47 14.69
N MET A 43 4.12 7.62 13.45
CA MET A 43 4.45 8.93 12.91
C MET A 43 3.15 9.65 12.54
N VAL A 44 2.71 10.57 13.40
CA VAL A 44 1.60 11.49 13.08
C VAL A 44 2.14 12.53 12.11
N GLN A 45 1.87 12.34 10.82
CA GLN A 45 2.20 13.36 9.81
C GLN A 45 1.47 14.67 10.16
N LYS A 46 2.16 15.80 9.94
CA LYS A 46 1.57 17.12 10.19
C LYS A 46 0.36 17.29 9.24
N SER A 47 -0.80 17.59 9.81
CA SER A 47 -2.09 17.72 9.10
C SER A 47 -2.19 18.97 8.20
N GLU A 48 -1.07 19.58 7.81
CA GLU A 48 -1.08 20.80 7.01
C GLU A 48 -1.31 20.43 5.54
N VAL A 49 -2.30 21.09 4.93
CA VAL A 49 -2.63 20.90 3.50
C VAL A 49 -1.49 21.46 2.66
N ILE A 50 -1.17 20.79 1.55
CA ILE A 50 -0.19 21.30 0.58
C ILE A 50 -0.69 22.67 0.05
N GLY A 51 0.20 23.67 -0.02
CA GLY A 51 -0.15 25.02 -0.46
C GLY A 51 -0.73 25.09 -1.89
N GLN A 52 -1.46 26.17 -2.18
CA GLN A 52 -2.17 26.37 -3.44
C GLN A 52 -1.29 26.16 -4.68
N PHE A 53 -1.69 25.20 -5.53
CA PHE A 53 -1.00 24.80 -6.77
C PHE A 53 0.49 24.48 -6.56
N SER A 54 0.83 24.00 -5.36
CA SER A 54 2.19 23.56 -5.02
C SER A 54 2.31 22.06 -5.29
N PRO A 55 3.03 21.63 -6.35
CA PRO A 55 3.33 20.22 -6.55
C PRO A 55 4.43 19.79 -5.57
N THR A 56 4.23 18.65 -4.94
CA THR A 56 5.21 18.02 -4.04
C THR A 56 5.52 16.61 -4.54
N VAL A 57 6.77 16.22 -4.48
CA VAL A 57 7.22 14.85 -4.76
C VAL A 57 8.15 14.38 -3.65
N GLY A 58 8.13 13.09 -3.37
CA GLY A 58 8.96 12.50 -2.34
C GLY A 58 9.19 11.02 -2.60
N PHE A 59 10.15 10.46 -1.89
CA PHE A 59 10.37 9.02 -1.83
C PHE A 59 10.78 8.66 -0.43
N TYR A 60 10.36 7.49 0.02
CA TYR A 60 10.93 6.84 1.19
C TYR A 60 11.20 5.37 0.89
N TYR A 61 12.07 4.77 1.67
CA TYR A 61 12.38 3.36 1.55
C TYR A 61 12.15 2.68 2.89
N ASP A 62 11.66 1.44 2.82
CA ASP A 62 11.42 0.60 3.98
C ASP A 62 12.30 -0.65 3.84
N VAL A 63 13.05 -0.98 4.90
CA VAL A 63 13.79 -2.23 5.02
C VAL A 63 13.15 -3.03 6.14
N ALA A 64 12.72 -4.25 5.83
CA ALA A 64 12.16 -5.17 6.81
C ALA A 64 12.92 -6.48 6.82
N LEU A 65 13.23 -6.97 8.03
CA LEU A 65 13.85 -8.27 8.29
C LEU A 65 12.83 -9.14 9.03
N ASN A 66 12.62 -10.35 8.52
CA ASN A 66 11.58 -11.30 8.91
C ASN A 66 10.20 -10.65 9.10
N PRO A 67 9.69 -9.84 8.12
CA PRO A 67 8.39 -9.20 8.25
C PRO A 67 7.21 -10.17 8.34
N LEU A 68 7.35 -11.38 7.81
CA LEU A 68 6.31 -12.39 7.87
C LEU A 68 6.90 -13.78 8.05
N GLU A 69 6.61 -14.34 9.21
CA GLU A 69 7.06 -15.65 9.66
C GLU A 69 5.82 -16.54 9.87
N LEU A 70 5.85 -17.77 9.35
CA LEU A 70 4.77 -18.74 9.48
C LEU A 70 5.16 -19.82 10.47
N VAL A 71 4.29 -20.06 11.46
CA VAL A 71 4.43 -21.17 12.40
C VAL A 71 3.50 -22.29 11.97
N VAL A 72 4.07 -23.43 11.58
CA VAL A 72 3.28 -24.61 11.20
C VAL A 72 2.92 -25.37 12.47
N ASN A 73 1.65 -25.24 12.90
CA ASN A 73 1.15 -25.81 14.17
C ASN A 73 1.39 -27.32 14.36
N ASP A 74 1.49 -28.08 13.27
CA ASP A 74 1.63 -29.55 13.32
C ASP A 74 3.09 -30.02 13.49
N THR A 75 4.08 -29.22 13.05
CA THR A 75 5.51 -29.60 13.13
C THR A 75 6.34 -28.66 14.01
N GLY A 76 5.77 -27.56 14.49
CA GLY A 76 6.49 -26.53 15.26
C GLY A 76 7.62 -25.88 14.47
N ARG A 77 7.67 -26.08 13.14
CA ARG A 77 8.65 -25.46 12.26
C ARG A 77 8.23 -24.05 11.94
N THR A 78 9.21 -23.18 11.94
CA THR A 78 9.05 -21.80 11.56
C THR A 78 9.67 -21.56 10.18
N MET A 79 8.91 -20.92 9.29
CA MET A 79 9.32 -20.66 7.91
C MET A 79 9.16 -19.18 7.59
N ASP A 80 10.17 -18.60 6.97
CA ASP A 80 10.14 -17.18 6.61
C ASP A 80 9.40 -16.97 5.29
N ALA A 81 8.08 -16.76 5.37
CA ALA A 81 7.28 -16.43 4.18
C ALA A 81 7.78 -15.17 3.48
N VAL A 82 8.27 -14.20 4.25
CA VAL A 82 9.10 -13.11 3.74
C VAL A 82 10.25 -12.92 4.72
N ALA A 83 11.46 -13.33 4.31
CA ALA A 83 12.67 -13.25 5.13
C ALA A 83 13.25 -11.83 5.15
N ALA A 84 13.26 -11.16 4.00
CA ALA A 84 13.71 -9.77 3.94
C ALA A 84 13.06 -9.06 2.76
N ARG A 85 12.77 -7.76 2.92
CA ARG A 85 12.14 -6.94 1.89
C ARG A 85 12.72 -5.53 1.90
N LEU A 86 13.03 -5.03 0.70
CA LEU A 86 13.30 -3.63 0.40
C LEU A 86 12.13 -3.08 -0.42
N GLN A 87 11.43 -2.10 0.12
CA GLN A 87 10.35 -1.39 -0.55
C GLN A 87 10.74 0.07 -0.77
N LEU A 88 10.44 0.60 -1.95
CA LEU A 88 10.53 2.00 -2.28
C LEU A 88 9.12 2.53 -2.46
N THR A 89 8.76 3.62 -1.80
CA THR A 89 7.46 4.26 -1.99
C THR A 89 7.67 5.65 -2.56
N ALA A 90 7.19 5.85 -3.79
CA ALA A 90 7.14 7.17 -4.40
C ALA A 90 5.89 7.91 -3.92
N LEU A 91 6.04 9.19 -3.66
CA LEU A 91 4.98 10.11 -3.25
C LEU A 91 4.89 11.24 -4.27
N ALA A 92 3.67 11.58 -4.66
CA ALA A 92 3.38 12.77 -5.44
C ALA A 92 2.09 13.41 -4.92
N GLY A 93 2.04 14.74 -4.87
CA GLY A 93 0.83 15.44 -4.42
C GLY A 93 0.73 16.85 -4.97
N MET A 94 -0.48 17.40 -4.90
CA MET A 94 -0.80 18.76 -5.32
C MET A 94 -1.85 19.37 -4.39
N GLY A 95 -1.58 20.59 -3.93
CA GLY A 95 -2.51 21.38 -3.13
C GLY A 95 -3.47 22.22 -3.97
N PHE A 96 -4.69 22.40 -3.48
CA PHE A 96 -5.76 23.18 -4.12
C PHE A 96 -6.38 24.17 -3.12
N PHE A 97 -6.25 25.47 -3.44
CA PHE A 97 -6.88 26.58 -2.71
C PHE A 97 -6.64 26.58 -1.19
N ASP A 98 -5.53 26.01 -0.74
CA ASP A 98 -5.19 25.83 0.70
C ASP A 98 -6.27 25.10 1.52
N LEU A 99 -7.19 24.38 0.84
CA LEU A 99 -8.34 23.72 1.46
C LEU A 99 -8.22 22.20 1.45
N PHE A 100 -7.73 21.64 0.35
CA PHE A 100 -7.46 20.21 0.22
C PHE A 100 -6.26 19.95 -0.68
N ASP A 101 -5.70 18.75 -0.57
CA ASP A 101 -4.70 18.25 -1.49
C ASP A 101 -5.09 16.88 -2.03
N VAL A 102 -4.52 16.53 -3.17
CA VAL A 102 -4.61 15.20 -3.76
C VAL A 102 -3.21 14.65 -3.81
N SER A 103 -2.99 13.49 -3.18
CA SER A 103 -1.71 12.80 -3.17
C SER A 103 -1.86 11.33 -3.56
N ILE A 104 -0.80 10.79 -4.16
CA ILE A 104 -0.67 9.40 -4.57
C ILE A 104 0.61 8.87 -3.91
N ALA A 105 0.48 7.71 -3.27
CA ALA A 105 1.61 6.90 -2.81
C ALA A 105 1.69 5.62 -3.65
N MET A 106 2.82 5.42 -4.30
CA MET A 106 3.08 4.26 -5.16
C MET A 106 4.19 3.40 -4.55
N PRO A 107 3.85 2.30 -3.87
CA PRO A 107 4.82 1.36 -3.35
C PRO A 107 5.36 0.46 -4.46
N PHE A 108 6.66 0.20 -4.43
CA PHE A 108 7.41 -0.67 -5.33
C PHE A 108 8.30 -1.59 -4.51
N ILE A 109 8.12 -2.91 -4.62
CA ILE A 109 8.98 -3.89 -3.97
C ILE A 109 10.23 -4.04 -4.82
N ALA A 110 11.32 -3.38 -4.41
CA ALA A 110 12.58 -3.41 -5.14
C ALA A 110 13.30 -4.76 -5.01
N TRP A 111 13.17 -5.40 -3.84
CA TRP A 111 13.76 -6.71 -3.59
C TRP A 111 13.01 -7.44 -2.47
N GLN A 112 12.90 -8.76 -2.59
CA GLN A 112 12.31 -9.63 -1.58
C GLN A 112 12.97 -11.01 -1.59
N SER A 113 13.22 -11.55 -0.40
CA SER A 113 13.64 -12.94 -0.17
C SER A 113 12.57 -13.70 0.62
N SER A 114 12.45 -15.01 0.37
CA SER A 114 11.47 -15.92 0.97
C SER A 114 12.01 -17.35 1.04
N ASP A 115 11.55 -18.13 2.01
CA ASP A 115 11.76 -19.57 2.07
C ASP A 115 10.87 -20.34 1.09
N ASN A 116 11.16 -21.63 0.89
CA ASN A 116 10.35 -22.48 0.03
C ASN A 116 8.98 -22.79 0.67
N LEU A 117 7.94 -22.10 0.21
CA LEU A 117 6.57 -22.24 0.73
C LEU A 117 5.79 -23.45 0.18
N ARG A 118 6.37 -24.25 -0.73
CA ARG A 118 5.66 -25.40 -1.34
C ARG A 118 5.25 -26.48 -0.34
N SER A 119 5.89 -26.53 0.83
CA SER A 119 5.51 -27.46 1.90
C SER A 119 4.29 -27.01 2.70
N VAL A 120 3.86 -25.74 2.55
CA VAL A 120 2.75 -25.13 3.31
C VAL A 120 1.52 -24.86 2.44
N GLY A 121 1.69 -24.82 1.11
CA GLY A 121 0.60 -24.71 0.14
C GLY A 121 1.09 -24.63 -1.31
N THR A 122 0.16 -24.55 -2.26
CA THR A 122 0.45 -24.21 -3.66
C THR A 122 0.00 -22.77 -3.91
N GLU A 123 0.90 -21.95 -4.46
CA GLU A 123 0.60 -20.59 -4.96
C GLU A 123 -0.43 -20.62 -6.11
#